data_AF-A0AAJ5VH92-F1
#
_entry.id   AF-A0AAJ5VH92-F1
#
_cell.length_a   1.000
_cell.length_b   1.000
_cell.length_c   1.000
_cell.angle_alpha   90.00
_cell.angle_beta   90.00
_cell.angle_gamma   90.00
#
_symmetry.space_group_name_H-M   'P 1'
#
loop_
_entity.id
_entity.type
_entity.pdbx_description
1 polymer ?
#
loop_
_entity_poly.entity_id
_entity_poly.type
_entity_poly.pdbx_seq_one_letter_code
_entity_poly.pdbx_strand_id
1 'polypeptide(L)'
;MSSRSATRRSAVASFVVAAVCTAAPAAAAGSSAPAPGGQGPVTPVAPGPSAFAVTNAPASDEAQVTAPALSRSTVVERAASWSVTGLRHDVNGSYKGYRTDCSGFLSMAWKLGSSLTTDTFAGSGVTEEIAKSQLRAGDALLDQGAGTEGNAVVFHKWKDSSQTSYYGWEFSLTGVRHRQFPYPYFSGYGPYVPVRNKSVTDDAPPTKTTGSLWHRELSPSGSWQAHADRLDANTALNASASAALPDGTLHVFTLVGGKVFERVRGADGDWQDAAVKIDDNGAIKDLSAAALPNGDLHLQVLVDGDVWDRTLPAKGTWKASTKIDDSGTVADLASSGTTDGTLHVQTLVAGTVLDRPLPAGASWPNTTATEIDKNGGIKEISSAALRDGSLHVQVLLNGNVWDRALPPGKAWKNTTSLTVDDNGGVNHLSAAALPNGELHLQTLIDGDAWDRVLHTNGSWGPPTLIDENGRIIQTSAAALPNGTLHIQSVSS
;
A
#
# COMPACT_ATOMS: atom_id res chain seq x y z
N MET A 1 1.95 64.14 -50.92
CA MET A 1 1.44 62.76 -50.85
C MET A 1 2.35 61.97 -49.91
N SER A 2 1.75 61.37 -48.87
CA SER A 2 2.23 60.41 -47.84
C SER A 2 3.70 59.96 -47.84
N SER A 3 4.38 59.67 -46.73
CA SER A 3 4.11 59.62 -45.29
C SER A 3 5.36 58.93 -44.70
N ARG A 4 5.97 59.47 -43.63
CA ARG A 4 6.78 58.73 -42.62
C ARG A 4 7.26 59.73 -41.57
N SER A 5 6.54 59.81 -40.44
CA SER A 5 6.99 60.52 -39.25
C SER A 5 7.54 59.51 -38.24
N ALA A 6 8.76 59.75 -37.80
CA ALA A 6 9.49 58.95 -36.83
C ALA A 6 9.03 59.27 -35.40
N THR A 7 8.63 58.25 -34.65
CA THR A 7 8.28 58.39 -33.24
C THR A 7 9.53 58.33 -32.36
N ARG A 8 9.55 59.25 -31.40
CA ARG A 8 10.66 59.65 -30.54
C ARG A 8 11.08 58.56 -29.54
N ARG A 9 12.38 58.56 -29.25
CA ARG A 9 13.02 57.88 -28.11
C ARG A 9 12.56 58.52 -26.80
N SER A 10 12.10 57.70 -25.85
CA SER A 10 12.07 58.03 -24.43
C SER A 10 12.84 56.95 -23.68
N ALA A 11 13.97 57.36 -23.10
CA ALA A 11 14.75 56.56 -22.18
C ALA A 11 14.05 56.55 -20.80
N VAL A 12 13.87 55.38 -20.20
CA VAL A 12 13.48 55.23 -18.81
C VAL A 12 14.65 54.60 -18.06
N ALA A 13 15.21 55.37 -17.13
CA ALA A 13 16.23 54.94 -16.20
C ALA A 13 15.63 53.94 -15.20
N SER A 14 16.21 52.74 -15.10
CA SER A 14 15.90 51.79 -14.03
C SER A 14 16.79 52.09 -12.84
N PHE A 15 16.19 52.63 -11.77
CA PHE A 15 16.81 52.70 -10.45
C PHE A 15 16.78 51.31 -9.80
N VAL A 16 17.94 50.75 -9.50
CA VAL A 16 18.09 49.58 -8.63
C VAL A 16 17.97 50.07 -7.19
N VAL A 17 16.87 49.73 -6.52
CA VAL A 17 16.75 49.83 -5.06
C VAL A 17 17.24 48.51 -4.47
N ALA A 18 18.42 48.53 -3.88
CA ALA A 18 18.91 47.44 -3.03
C ALA A 18 18.10 47.45 -1.72
N ALA A 19 17.11 46.58 -1.61
CA ALA A 19 16.47 46.27 -0.34
C ALA A 19 17.42 45.36 0.47
N VAL A 20 18.18 45.96 1.39
CA VAL A 20 18.84 45.23 2.47
C VAL A 20 17.75 44.77 3.43
N CYS A 21 17.28 43.53 3.26
CA CYS A 21 16.49 42.85 4.28
C CYS A 21 17.44 42.42 5.39
N THR A 22 17.54 43.21 6.46
CA THR A 22 18.03 42.72 7.74
C THR A 22 17.09 41.61 8.20
N ALA A 23 17.57 40.38 8.16
CA ALA A 23 16.88 39.25 8.78
C ALA A 23 16.76 39.52 10.28
N ALA A 24 15.57 39.89 10.73
CA ALA A 24 15.22 39.78 12.13
C ALA A 24 15.29 38.28 12.50
N PRO A 25 15.83 37.90 13.67
CA PRO A 25 15.73 36.52 14.11
C PRO A 25 14.25 36.21 14.27
N ALA A 26 13.72 35.33 13.42
CA ALA A 26 12.43 34.73 13.63
C ALA A 26 12.48 34.04 14.99
N ALA A 27 11.76 34.60 15.95
CA ALA A 27 11.52 33.94 17.23
C ALA A 27 10.95 32.56 16.90
N ALA A 28 11.64 31.51 17.32
CA ALA A 28 11.11 30.16 17.30
C ALA A 28 9.81 30.19 18.10
N ALA A 29 8.68 30.09 17.39
CA ALA A 29 7.39 29.87 18.02
C ALA A 29 7.47 28.51 18.70
N GLY A 30 7.75 28.51 20.01
CA GLY A 30 7.61 27.34 20.84
C GLY A 30 6.19 26.82 20.68
N SER A 31 6.05 25.64 20.09
CA SER A 31 4.79 24.91 20.05
C SER A 31 4.50 24.48 21.48
N SER A 32 3.63 25.22 22.18
CA SER A 32 3.12 24.77 23.47
C SER A 32 2.38 23.45 23.26
N ALA A 33 2.76 22.43 24.02
CA ALA A 33 2.00 21.19 24.07
C ALA A 33 0.56 21.51 24.52
N PRO A 34 -0.48 20.98 23.86
CA PRO A 34 -1.83 21.09 24.38
C PRO A 34 -1.91 20.34 25.71
N ALA A 35 -2.52 20.97 26.72
CA ALA A 35 -2.80 20.28 27.97
C ALA A 35 -3.69 19.06 27.71
N PRO A 36 -3.41 17.89 28.32
CA PRO A 36 -4.28 16.74 28.20
C PRO A 36 -5.68 17.12 28.68
N GLY A 37 -6.69 16.79 27.89
CA GLY A 37 -8.05 16.76 28.40
C GLY A 37 -8.15 15.56 29.33
N GLY A 38 -8.71 15.76 30.52
CA GLY A 38 -8.88 14.66 31.48
C GLY A 38 -9.79 13.55 30.95
N GLN A 39 -9.89 12.45 31.69
CA GLN A 39 -10.73 11.32 31.28
C GLN A 39 -12.02 11.20 32.09
N GLY A 40 -13.08 10.71 31.43
CA GLY A 40 -14.34 10.34 32.05
C GLY A 40 -14.30 8.97 32.74
N PRO A 41 -15.40 8.54 33.38
CA PRO A 41 -15.49 7.20 33.97
C PRO A 41 -15.36 6.11 32.89
N VAL A 42 -15.00 4.88 33.30
CA VAL A 42 -15.10 3.71 32.42
C VAL A 42 -16.57 3.51 32.03
N THR A 43 -16.85 3.49 30.72
CA THR A 43 -18.23 3.37 30.21
C THR A 43 -18.34 2.25 29.19
N PRO A 44 -19.29 1.31 29.34
CA PRO A 44 -19.58 0.31 28.32
C PRO A 44 -19.92 0.94 26.98
N VAL A 45 -19.38 0.37 25.89
CA VAL A 45 -19.79 0.74 24.53
C VAL A 45 -21.06 -0.04 24.25
N ALA A 46 -22.21 0.65 24.19
CA ALA A 46 -23.46 0.00 23.82
C ALA A 46 -23.32 -0.65 22.42
N PRO A 47 -23.83 -1.87 22.20
CA PRO A 47 -23.83 -2.45 20.87
C PRO A 47 -24.67 -1.55 19.95
N GLY A 48 -24.01 -0.83 19.04
CA GLY A 48 -24.69 -0.34 17.84
C GLY A 48 -25.17 -1.53 17.01
N PRO A 49 -26.05 -1.34 16.00
CA PRO A 49 -26.45 -2.41 15.10
C PRO A 49 -25.18 -2.95 14.41
N SER A 50 -24.63 -4.03 14.96
CA SER A 50 -23.52 -4.77 14.38
C SER A 50 -24.13 -5.98 13.71
N ALA A 51 -23.90 -6.09 12.40
CA ALA A 51 -24.23 -7.26 11.61
C ALA A 51 -23.28 -8.42 11.93
N PHE A 52 -23.28 -8.89 13.18
CA PHE A 52 -22.67 -10.15 13.57
C PHE A 52 -23.58 -10.79 14.62
N ALA A 53 -24.46 -11.67 14.15
CA ALA A 53 -25.36 -12.44 14.99
C ALA A 53 -24.53 -13.45 15.81
N VAL A 54 -24.57 -13.31 17.13
CA VAL A 54 -24.20 -14.40 18.04
C VAL A 54 -25.40 -15.34 18.07
N THR A 55 -25.28 -16.51 17.46
CA THR A 55 -26.24 -17.59 17.66
C THR A 55 -25.94 -18.27 19.00
N ASN A 56 -26.95 -18.37 19.86
CA ASN A 56 -26.85 -19.01 21.16
C ASN A 56 -26.72 -20.53 20.99
N ALA A 57 -25.61 -21.10 21.47
CA ALA A 57 -25.47 -22.54 21.75
C ALA A 57 -25.07 -22.72 23.23
N PRO A 58 -25.55 -23.78 23.93
CA PRO A 58 -25.37 -23.90 25.36
C PRO A 58 -23.96 -24.39 25.73
N ALA A 59 -23.54 -24.02 26.94
CA ALA A 59 -22.19 -24.15 27.48
C ALA A 59 -21.79 -25.59 27.84
N SER A 60 -20.55 -25.96 27.50
CA SER A 60 -19.66 -26.75 28.35
C SER A 60 -18.22 -26.77 27.78
N ASP A 61 -17.27 -26.75 28.71
CA ASP A 61 -15.80 -26.87 28.61
C ASP A 61 -14.98 -25.63 28.23
N GLU A 62 -13.89 -25.47 28.99
CA GLU A 62 -12.90 -24.39 28.99
C GLU A 62 -12.29 -24.15 27.60
N ALA A 63 -13.00 -23.43 26.74
CA ALA A 63 -12.41 -22.73 25.62
C ALA A 63 -12.02 -21.32 26.10
N GLN A 64 -10.72 -21.02 26.11
CA GLN A 64 -10.26 -19.64 26.01
C GLN A 64 -10.94 -19.04 24.77
N VAL A 65 -11.99 -18.26 24.99
CA VAL A 65 -12.64 -17.49 23.93
C VAL A 65 -11.67 -16.39 23.56
N THR A 66 -10.77 -16.67 22.60
CA THR A 66 -9.92 -15.66 22.00
C THR A 66 -10.84 -14.63 21.37
N ALA A 67 -10.90 -13.42 21.94
CA ALA A 67 -11.57 -12.30 21.29
C ALA A 67 -11.00 -12.14 19.86
N PRO A 68 -11.82 -11.78 18.85
CA PRO A 68 -11.34 -11.68 17.48
C PRO A 68 -10.16 -10.71 17.39
N ALA A 69 -9.08 -11.16 16.77
CA ALA A 69 -7.87 -10.36 16.54
C ALA A 69 -8.20 -9.10 15.72
N LEU A 70 -7.56 -7.98 16.06
CA LEU A 70 -7.69 -6.70 15.37
C LEU A 70 -6.40 -6.43 14.60
N SER A 71 -6.48 -6.18 13.29
CA SER A 71 -5.27 -5.93 12.49
C SER A 71 -4.69 -4.54 12.75
N ARG A 72 -3.40 -4.33 12.43
CA ARG A 72 -2.74 -3.03 12.60
C ARG A 72 -3.33 -1.96 11.69
N SER A 73 -3.56 -2.30 10.43
CA SER A 73 -4.20 -1.39 9.47
C SER A 73 -5.56 -0.94 9.97
N THR A 74 -6.37 -1.86 10.51
CA THR A 74 -7.68 -1.51 11.09
C THR A 74 -7.55 -0.54 12.27
N VAL A 75 -6.55 -0.69 13.15
CA VAL A 75 -6.32 0.27 14.24
C VAL A 75 -5.99 1.66 13.68
N VAL A 76 -5.11 1.72 12.68
CA VAL A 76 -4.67 2.96 12.02
C VAL A 76 -5.84 3.66 11.34
N GLU A 77 -6.64 2.95 10.55
CA GLU A 77 -7.85 3.46 9.89
C GLU A 77 -8.84 4.05 10.91
N ARG A 78 -9.07 3.32 12.01
CA ARG A 78 -9.96 3.78 13.08
C ARG A 78 -9.42 5.05 13.73
N ALA A 79 -8.13 5.11 14.04
CA ALA A 79 -7.49 6.32 14.58
C ALA A 79 -7.59 7.50 13.62
N ALA A 80 -7.33 7.29 12.33
CA ALA A 80 -7.43 8.30 11.29
C ALA A 80 -8.86 8.85 11.16
N SER A 81 -9.89 8.00 11.25
CA SER A 81 -11.30 8.38 11.05
C SER A 81 -11.78 9.53 11.96
N TRP A 82 -11.31 9.59 13.22
CA TRP A 82 -11.72 10.67 14.14
C TRP A 82 -10.99 11.99 13.87
N SER A 83 -9.85 11.98 13.19
CA SER A 83 -9.06 13.17 12.84
C SER A 83 -9.81 14.13 11.92
N VAL A 84 -10.67 13.59 11.05
CA VAL A 84 -11.43 14.35 10.05
C VAL A 84 -12.88 14.62 10.47
N THR A 85 -13.34 14.03 11.58
CA THR A 85 -14.73 14.13 12.04
C THR A 85 -15.03 15.45 12.78
N GLY A 86 -14.01 16.21 13.20
CA GLY A 86 -14.21 17.50 13.88
C GLY A 86 -14.75 17.40 15.30
N LEU A 87 -14.52 16.26 15.97
CA LEU A 87 -14.96 16.03 17.35
C LEU A 87 -14.26 16.99 18.32
N ARG A 88 -14.96 17.37 19.40
CA ARG A 88 -14.40 18.16 20.51
C ARG A 88 -14.25 17.27 21.74
N HIS A 89 -13.30 17.65 22.59
CA HIS A 89 -13.04 16.90 23.82
C HIS A 89 -14.18 17.10 24.81
N ASP A 90 -14.81 16.01 25.21
CA ASP A 90 -15.86 15.96 26.24
C ASP A 90 -15.81 14.61 26.96
N VAL A 91 -15.49 14.64 28.25
CA VAL A 91 -15.36 13.46 29.13
C VAL A 91 -16.70 12.78 29.40
N ASN A 92 -17.81 13.49 29.19
CA ASN A 92 -19.16 12.94 29.29
C ASN A 92 -19.78 12.72 27.91
N GLY A 93 -19.12 13.21 26.86
CA GLY A 93 -19.55 13.07 25.48
C GLY A 93 -19.24 11.69 24.93
N SER A 94 -20.01 11.27 23.93
CA SER A 94 -19.75 10.03 23.21
C SER A 94 -20.01 10.20 21.72
N TYR A 95 -19.25 9.45 20.92
CA TYR A 95 -19.41 9.35 19.48
C TYR A 95 -19.31 7.88 19.06
N LYS A 96 -20.34 7.38 18.39
CA LYS A 96 -20.46 5.96 18.00
C LYS A 96 -20.19 4.98 19.16
N GLY A 97 -20.65 5.35 20.36
CA GLY A 97 -20.55 4.54 21.58
C GLY A 97 -19.25 4.67 22.37
N TYR A 98 -18.24 5.39 21.87
CA TYR A 98 -16.98 5.64 22.58
C TYR A 98 -16.94 7.05 23.17
N ARG A 99 -16.29 7.24 24.32
CA ARG A 99 -16.10 8.58 24.90
C ARG A 99 -15.24 9.47 24.01
N THR A 100 -15.57 10.75 23.96
CA THR A 100 -14.83 11.76 23.19
C THR A 100 -13.70 12.39 24.00
N ASP A 101 -12.83 11.57 24.56
CA ASP A 101 -11.63 11.95 25.33
C ASP A 101 -10.39 11.12 24.91
N CYS A 102 -9.23 11.33 25.55
CA CYS A 102 -7.96 10.69 25.17
C CYS A 102 -7.99 9.16 25.26
N SER A 103 -8.51 8.60 26.36
CA SER A 103 -8.59 7.14 26.58
C SER A 103 -9.78 6.50 25.87
N GLY A 104 -10.87 7.25 25.65
CA GLY A 104 -12.00 6.86 24.80
C GLY A 104 -11.60 6.76 23.34
N PHE A 105 -10.74 7.66 22.86
CA PHE A 105 -10.14 7.59 21.52
C PHE A 105 -9.26 6.35 21.35
N LEU A 106 -8.37 6.07 22.30
CA LEU A 106 -7.53 4.87 22.25
C LEU A 106 -8.39 3.59 22.29
N SER A 107 -9.43 3.57 23.15
CA SER A 107 -10.40 2.48 23.20
C SER A 107 -11.14 2.31 21.87
N MET A 108 -11.45 3.42 21.20
CA MET A 108 -12.04 3.41 19.87
C MET A 108 -11.08 2.86 18.82
N ALA A 109 -9.83 3.34 18.76
CA ALA A 109 -8.83 2.84 17.83
C ALA A 109 -8.63 1.32 17.98
N TRP A 110 -8.61 0.84 19.22
CA TRP A 110 -8.51 -0.59 19.56
C TRP A 110 -9.84 -1.37 19.59
N LYS A 111 -10.95 -0.75 19.20
CA LYS A 111 -12.28 -1.40 19.10
C LYS A 111 -12.70 -2.12 20.41
N LEU A 112 -12.42 -1.52 21.56
CA LEU A 112 -12.75 -2.12 22.85
C LEU A 112 -14.26 -2.06 23.12
N GLY A 113 -14.79 -3.06 23.84
CA GLY A 113 -16.20 -3.07 24.25
C GLY A 113 -16.56 -2.05 25.35
N SER A 114 -15.59 -1.27 25.83
CA SER A 114 -15.77 -0.21 26.81
C SER A 114 -14.76 0.89 26.54
N SER A 115 -15.16 2.14 26.78
CA SER A 115 -14.19 3.23 26.88
C SER A 115 -13.48 3.09 28.22
N LEU A 116 -12.23 2.66 28.21
CA LEU A 116 -11.40 2.54 29.40
C LEU A 116 -10.83 3.90 29.79
N THR A 117 -10.16 3.95 30.95
CA THR A 117 -9.31 5.06 31.38
C THR A 117 -7.85 4.66 31.23
N THR A 118 -6.94 5.63 31.11
CA THR A 118 -5.51 5.40 30.90
C THR A 118 -4.88 4.51 31.99
N ASP A 119 -5.34 4.64 33.24
CA ASP A 119 -4.91 3.87 34.40
C ASP A 119 -5.53 2.45 34.49
N THR A 120 -6.53 2.12 33.65
CA THR A 120 -7.22 0.82 33.68
C THR A 120 -6.86 -0.12 32.52
N PHE A 121 -6.13 0.33 31.49
CA PHE A 121 -5.72 -0.52 30.36
C PHE A 121 -4.85 -1.72 30.79
N ALA A 122 -3.88 -1.52 31.67
CA ALA A 122 -3.03 -2.60 32.16
C ALA A 122 -3.81 -3.56 33.07
N GLY A 123 -4.58 -3.01 34.03
CA GLY A 123 -5.37 -3.81 34.98
C GLY A 123 -6.50 -4.62 34.34
N SER A 124 -7.04 -4.16 33.20
CA SER A 124 -8.01 -4.92 32.40
C SER A 124 -7.36 -6.00 31.52
N GLY A 125 -6.02 -6.09 31.52
CA GLY A 125 -5.27 -7.08 30.75
C GLY A 125 -5.15 -6.80 29.26
N VAL A 126 -5.71 -5.68 28.76
CA VAL A 126 -5.75 -5.30 27.34
C VAL A 126 -4.36 -5.01 26.79
N THR A 127 -3.49 -4.42 27.60
CA THR A 127 -2.16 -3.99 27.16
C THR A 127 -1.02 -4.83 27.73
N GLU A 128 0.09 -4.85 27.00
CA GLU A 128 1.43 -5.20 27.48
C GLU A 128 2.40 -4.04 27.18
N GLU A 129 3.40 -3.83 28.03
CA GLU A 129 4.48 -2.90 27.73
C GLU A 129 5.45 -3.49 26.71
N ILE A 130 5.95 -2.65 25.80
CA ILE A 130 6.88 -3.06 24.75
C ILE A 130 8.13 -2.16 24.75
N ALA A 131 9.23 -2.67 24.22
CA ALA A 131 10.42 -1.85 24.03
C ALA A 131 10.21 -0.80 22.92
N LYS A 132 10.93 0.33 23.00
CA LYS A 132 10.94 1.37 21.95
C LYS A 132 11.14 0.80 20.54
N SER A 133 12.08 -0.14 20.40
CA SER A 133 12.42 -0.77 19.11
C SER A 133 11.30 -1.65 18.55
N GLN A 134 10.32 -2.02 19.37
CA GLN A 134 9.18 -2.86 18.99
C GLN A 134 7.96 -2.04 18.57
N LEU A 135 7.96 -0.72 18.75
CA LEU A 135 6.86 0.15 18.36
C LEU A 135 6.54 0.00 16.87
N ARG A 136 5.28 -0.28 16.58
CA ARG A 136 4.70 -0.42 15.24
C ARG A 136 3.38 0.35 15.18
N ALA A 137 2.91 0.62 13.96
CA ALA A 137 1.64 1.30 13.74
C ALA A 137 0.50 0.61 14.52
N GLY A 138 -0.34 1.39 15.18
CA GLY A 138 -1.44 0.91 16.02
C GLY A 138 -1.07 0.54 17.47
N ASP A 139 0.22 0.54 17.82
CA ASP A 139 0.66 0.56 19.22
C ASP A 139 0.41 1.97 19.83
N ALA A 140 0.63 2.16 21.13
CA ALA A 140 0.43 3.45 21.78
C ALA A 140 1.58 3.87 22.71
N LEU A 141 1.71 5.17 22.91
CA LEU A 141 2.46 5.76 24.02
C LEU A 141 1.42 6.16 25.06
N LEU A 142 1.49 5.53 26.24
CA LEU A 142 0.47 5.65 27.28
C LEU A 142 1.05 6.32 28.53
N ASP A 143 0.41 7.38 28.99
CA ASP A 143 0.59 7.95 30.32
C ASP A 143 -0.57 7.49 31.21
N GLN A 144 -0.27 6.63 32.18
CA GLN A 144 -1.24 5.97 33.05
C GLN A 144 -1.69 6.84 34.23
N GLY A 145 -1.43 8.16 34.22
CA GLY A 145 -1.96 9.08 35.22
C GLY A 145 -3.49 8.98 35.38
N ALA A 146 -3.98 9.05 36.62
CA ALA A 146 -5.41 9.00 36.92
C ALA A 146 -6.08 10.37 36.70
N GLY A 147 -7.39 10.38 36.48
CA GLY A 147 -8.18 11.62 36.35
C GLY A 147 -7.68 12.53 35.22
N THR A 148 -7.18 13.72 35.55
CA THR A 148 -6.70 14.70 34.56
C THR A 148 -5.23 14.53 34.17
N GLU A 149 -4.53 13.58 34.78
CA GLU A 149 -3.08 13.40 34.59
C GLU A 149 -2.73 12.41 33.47
N GLY A 150 -3.69 11.61 33.02
CA GLY A 150 -3.48 10.58 32.00
C GLY A 150 -3.66 11.10 30.57
N ASN A 151 -2.95 10.47 29.63
CA ASN A 151 -3.11 10.71 28.20
C ASN A 151 -2.64 9.52 27.36
N ALA A 152 -2.98 9.52 26.08
CA ALA A 152 -2.55 8.49 25.14
C ALA A 152 -2.29 9.05 23.74
N VAL A 153 -1.27 8.52 23.08
CA VAL A 153 -0.98 8.78 21.66
C VAL A 153 -0.94 7.46 20.92
N VAL A 154 -1.77 7.31 19.87
CA VAL A 154 -1.67 6.16 18.96
C VAL A 154 -0.47 6.38 18.05
N PHE A 155 0.50 5.46 18.11
CA PHE A 155 1.70 5.50 17.29
C PHE A 155 1.37 5.15 15.84
N HIS A 156 1.78 5.99 14.90
CA HIS A 156 1.67 5.72 13.47
C HIS A 156 3.01 5.22 12.91
N LYS A 157 4.02 6.08 12.92
CA LYS A 157 5.33 5.79 12.32
C LYS A 157 6.43 6.63 12.95
N TRP A 158 7.66 6.12 12.94
CA TRP A 158 8.84 6.95 13.19
C TRP A 158 8.98 8.01 12.10
N LYS A 159 9.45 9.21 12.47
CA LYS A 159 9.73 10.27 11.49
C LYS A 159 10.82 9.84 10.51
N ASP A 160 11.85 9.19 11.03
CA ASP A 160 13.03 8.74 10.32
C ASP A 160 13.73 7.62 11.14
N SER A 161 14.82 7.09 10.60
CA SER A 161 15.58 5.99 11.22
C SER A 161 16.26 6.36 12.54
N SER A 162 16.37 7.64 12.91
CA SER A 162 16.94 8.06 14.20
C SER A 162 16.03 7.72 15.38
N GLN A 163 14.74 7.48 15.13
CA GLN A 163 13.71 7.20 16.14
C GLN A 163 13.69 8.23 17.28
N THR A 164 14.01 9.49 17.00
CA THR A 164 14.00 10.59 17.98
C THR A 164 12.63 11.28 18.08
N SER A 165 11.81 11.13 17.03
CA SER A 165 10.43 11.63 16.97
C SER A 165 9.57 10.74 16.07
N TYR A 166 8.26 10.80 16.26
CA TYR A 166 7.29 9.95 15.56
C TYR A 166 6.04 10.75 15.18
N TYR A 167 5.28 10.25 14.21
CA TYR A 167 3.93 10.71 13.91
C TYR A 167 2.92 9.84 14.65
N GLY A 168 1.86 10.46 15.16
CA GLY A 168 0.79 9.75 15.85
C GLY A 168 -0.48 10.59 15.96
N TRP A 169 -1.54 9.94 16.47
CA TRP A 169 -2.83 10.59 16.74
C TRP A 169 -3.04 10.79 18.23
N GLU A 170 -3.46 11.99 18.59
CA GLU A 170 -3.80 12.36 19.97
C GLU A 170 -5.13 13.12 19.98
N PHE A 171 -5.99 12.80 20.93
CA PHE A 171 -7.20 13.57 21.17
C PHE A 171 -6.88 14.75 22.09
N SER A 172 -6.78 15.95 21.52
CA SER A 172 -6.59 17.21 22.25
C SER A 172 -7.92 17.88 22.62
N LEU A 173 -7.90 18.93 23.43
CA LEU A 173 -9.08 19.77 23.72
C LEU A 173 -9.85 20.22 22.46
N THR A 174 -9.13 20.38 21.34
CA THR A 174 -9.68 20.86 20.06
C THR A 174 -10.02 19.74 19.07
N GLY A 175 -9.93 18.47 19.49
CA GLY A 175 -10.16 17.29 18.67
C GLY A 175 -8.93 16.43 18.42
N VAL A 176 -9.11 15.36 17.65
CA VAL A 176 -8.05 14.43 17.24
C VAL A 176 -7.14 15.09 16.23
N ARG A 177 -5.83 15.04 16.48
CA ARG A 177 -4.81 15.58 15.58
C ARG A 177 -3.77 14.51 15.24
N HIS A 178 -3.46 14.39 13.96
CA HIS A 178 -2.28 13.67 13.49
C HIS A 178 -1.09 14.65 13.44
N ARG A 179 -0.03 14.41 14.22
CA ARG A 179 1.13 15.31 14.26
C ARG A 179 2.40 14.60 14.68
N GLN A 180 3.53 15.31 14.57
CA GLN A 180 4.83 14.87 15.04
C GLN A 180 4.95 15.09 16.57
N PHE A 181 5.52 14.10 17.27
CA PHE A 181 5.83 14.12 18.69
C PHE A 181 7.32 13.77 18.91
N PRO A 182 8.03 14.43 19.84
CA PRO A 182 9.30 13.92 20.34
C PRO A 182 9.08 12.61 21.12
N TYR A 183 10.04 11.69 21.12
CA TYR A 183 9.93 10.45 21.89
C TYR A 183 10.46 10.61 23.34
N PRO A 184 9.77 10.05 24.35
CA PRO A 184 8.48 9.37 24.27
C PRO A 184 7.31 10.36 24.15
N TYR A 185 7.48 11.57 24.67
CA TYR A 185 6.57 12.70 24.54
C TYR A 185 7.32 14.01 24.86
N PHE A 186 6.64 15.16 24.87
CA PHE A 186 7.24 16.46 25.20
C PHE A 186 7.78 16.49 26.64
N SER A 187 8.97 17.09 26.82
CA SER A 187 9.61 17.23 28.13
C SER A 187 8.68 17.94 29.14
N GLY A 188 8.60 17.40 30.36
CA GLY A 188 7.74 17.92 31.43
C GLY A 188 6.33 17.35 31.49
N TYR A 189 5.97 16.41 30.61
CA TYR A 189 4.66 15.76 30.57
C TYR A 189 4.79 14.24 30.62
N GLY A 190 4.15 13.61 31.62
CA GLY A 190 3.86 12.19 31.72
C GLY A 190 5.04 11.21 31.69
N PRO A 191 5.03 10.11 32.48
CA PRO A 191 5.78 8.93 32.10
C PRO A 191 5.05 8.21 30.96
N TYR A 192 5.39 8.54 29.71
CA TYR A 192 4.86 7.83 28.55
C TYR A 192 5.61 6.53 28.31
N VAL A 193 4.91 5.41 28.41
CA VAL A 193 5.45 4.07 28.14
C VAL A 193 4.88 3.50 26.84
N PRO A 194 5.71 2.86 25.98
CA PRO A 194 5.21 2.14 24.82
C PRO A 194 4.40 0.91 25.24
N VAL A 195 3.19 0.79 24.71
CA VAL A 195 2.29 -0.34 24.98
C VAL A 195 1.70 -0.89 23.70
N ARG A 196 1.40 -2.19 23.71
CA ARG A 196 0.66 -2.89 22.68
C ARG A 196 -0.62 -3.46 23.25
N ASN A 197 -1.70 -3.37 22.50
CA ASN A 197 -2.90 -4.13 22.80
C ASN A 197 -2.69 -5.60 22.38
N LYS A 198 -2.92 -6.54 23.29
CA LYS A 198 -2.66 -7.98 23.08
C LYS A 198 -3.54 -8.62 22.01
N SER A 199 -4.68 -8.02 21.69
CA SER A 199 -5.56 -8.45 20.60
C SER A 199 -5.13 -7.90 19.24
N VAL A 200 -4.15 -6.98 19.19
CA VAL A 200 -3.66 -6.43 17.92
C VAL A 200 -2.63 -7.38 17.31
N THR A 201 -2.94 -7.88 16.12
CA THR A 201 -2.06 -8.74 15.33
C THR A 201 -1.50 -7.97 14.15
N ASP A 202 -0.33 -8.37 13.65
CA ASP A 202 0.12 -7.89 12.35
C ASP A 202 -0.91 -8.27 11.28
N ASP A 203 -1.04 -7.43 10.25
CA ASP A 203 -1.97 -7.71 9.15
C ASP A 203 -1.62 -9.07 8.55
N ALA A 204 -2.62 -9.94 8.39
CA ALA A 204 -2.42 -11.14 7.59
C ALA A 204 -2.03 -10.70 6.16
N PRO A 205 -1.23 -11.50 5.43
CA PRO A 205 -1.16 -11.34 3.98
C PRO A 205 -2.59 -11.28 3.44
N PRO A 206 -2.90 -10.42 2.44
CA PRO A 206 -4.26 -10.27 1.95
C PRO A 206 -4.85 -11.64 1.66
N THR A 207 -5.90 -12.02 2.41
CA THR A 207 -6.66 -13.23 2.08
C THR A 207 -7.40 -12.92 0.79
N LYS A 208 -6.81 -13.35 -0.34
CA LYS A 208 -7.41 -13.27 -1.67
C LYS A 208 -8.76 -13.99 -1.63
N THR A 209 -9.81 -13.22 -1.40
CA THR A 209 -11.20 -13.62 -1.62
C THR A 209 -11.38 -13.91 -3.10
N THR A 210 -12.41 -14.62 -3.54
CA THR A 210 -12.56 -14.92 -4.96
C THR A 210 -13.52 -13.94 -5.62
N GLY A 211 -13.43 -13.76 -6.93
CA GLY A 211 -14.30 -12.85 -7.65
C GLY A 211 -14.34 -13.10 -9.15
N SER A 212 -15.11 -12.26 -9.85
CA SER A 212 -15.14 -12.16 -11.32
C SER A 212 -14.05 -11.24 -11.85
N LEU A 213 -13.61 -11.47 -13.09
CA LEU A 213 -12.62 -10.63 -13.74
C LEU A 213 -13.29 -9.49 -14.50
N TRP A 214 -12.81 -8.29 -14.23
CA TRP A 214 -13.20 -7.07 -14.91
C TRP A 214 -11.98 -6.45 -15.58
N HIS A 215 -12.23 -5.70 -16.64
CA HIS A 215 -11.20 -5.03 -17.42
C HIS A 215 -11.57 -3.57 -17.64
N ARG A 216 -10.59 -2.68 -17.47
CA ARG A 216 -10.73 -1.24 -17.70
C ARG A 216 -9.52 -0.73 -18.47
N GLU A 217 -9.73 0.28 -19.31
CA GLU A 217 -8.67 0.93 -20.07
C GLU A 217 -8.50 2.41 -19.69
N LEU A 218 -7.25 2.86 -19.72
CA LEU A 218 -6.86 4.25 -19.86
C LEU A 218 -6.40 4.47 -21.30
N SER A 219 -7.05 5.40 -22.00
CA SER A 219 -6.73 5.72 -23.39
C SER A 219 -5.34 6.39 -23.51
N PRO A 220 -4.73 6.42 -24.72
CA PRO A 220 -3.46 7.13 -24.93
C PRO A 220 -3.56 8.64 -24.69
N SER A 221 -4.79 9.19 -24.69
CA SER A 221 -5.06 10.60 -24.36
C SER A 221 -5.24 10.85 -22.86
N GLY A 222 -5.08 9.83 -22.01
CA GLY A 222 -5.23 9.94 -20.56
C GLY A 222 -6.69 9.91 -20.08
N SER A 223 -7.61 9.34 -20.85
CA SER A 223 -9.02 9.22 -20.47
C SER A 223 -9.36 7.80 -20.01
N TRP A 224 -9.81 7.66 -18.77
CA TRP A 224 -10.30 6.39 -18.25
C TRP A 224 -11.65 6.01 -18.88
N GLN A 225 -11.83 4.72 -19.17
CA GLN A 225 -13.15 4.16 -19.44
C GLN A 225 -14.09 4.44 -18.26
N ALA A 226 -15.33 4.82 -18.57
CA ALA A 226 -16.33 5.19 -17.57
C ALA A 226 -16.75 4.00 -16.68
N HIS A 227 -16.77 2.80 -17.26
CA HIS A 227 -17.13 1.55 -16.58
C HIS A 227 -16.15 0.45 -17.00
N ALA A 228 -15.88 -0.49 -16.09
CA ALA A 228 -15.14 -1.70 -16.41
C ALA A 228 -16.05 -2.71 -17.12
N ASP A 229 -15.50 -3.42 -18.10
CA ASP A 229 -16.15 -4.51 -18.80
C ASP A 229 -15.89 -5.84 -18.07
N ARG A 230 -16.91 -6.67 -17.90
CA ARG A 230 -16.71 -8.01 -17.31
C ARG A 230 -16.07 -8.92 -18.34
N LEU A 231 -14.84 -9.34 -18.08
CA LEU A 231 -14.09 -10.25 -18.94
C LEU A 231 -14.34 -11.71 -18.59
N ASP A 232 -14.49 -12.05 -17.31
CA ASP A 232 -14.81 -13.42 -16.86
C ASP A 232 -15.85 -13.38 -15.74
N ALA A 233 -16.93 -14.15 -15.89
CA ALA A 233 -18.02 -14.23 -14.93
C ALA A 233 -17.83 -15.34 -13.88
N ASN A 234 -16.76 -16.13 -13.98
CA ASN A 234 -16.41 -17.09 -12.95
C ASN A 234 -16.13 -16.34 -11.65
N THR A 235 -16.73 -16.75 -10.54
CA THR A 235 -16.60 -16.09 -9.23
C THR A 235 -15.52 -16.72 -8.36
N ALA A 236 -14.80 -17.72 -8.87
CA ALA A 236 -13.77 -18.46 -8.17
C ALA A 236 -12.34 -18.01 -8.53
N LEU A 237 -12.17 -16.88 -9.25
CA LEU A 237 -10.83 -16.35 -9.53
C LEU A 237 -10.27 -15.76 -8.24
N ASN A 238 -9.05 -16.14 -7.89
CA ASN A 238 -8.35 -15.62 -6.71
C ASN A 238 -7.16 -14.72 -7.07
N ALA A 239 -6.60 -14.84 -8.29
CA ALA A 239 -5.54 -13.98 -8.77
C ALA A 239 -5.59 -13.75 -10.28
N SER A 240 -5.07 -12.62 -10.74
CA SER A 240 -4.75 -12.33 -12.14
C SER A 240 -3.36 -11.72 -12.30
N ALA A 241 -2.77 -11.93 -13.48
CA ALA A 241 -1.60 -11.20 -13.97
C ALA A 241 -1.81 -10.87 -15.44
N SER A 242 -1.13 -9.84 -15.94
CA SER A 242 -1.20 -9.49 -17.35
C SER A 242 0.14 -9.00 -17.90
N ALA A 243 0.34 -9.23 -19.19
CA ALA A 243 1.52 -8.78 -19.91
C ALA A 243 1.16 -8.40 -21.35
N ALA A 244 1.76 -7.33 -21.83
CA ALA A 244 1.57 -6.80 -23.18
C ALA A 244 2.80 -7.10 -24.04
N LEU A 245 2.61 -7.78 -25.16
CA LEU A 245 3.69 -8.08 -26.09
C LEU A 245 3.94 -6.92 -27.08
N PRO A 246 5.17 -6.80 -27.63
CA PRO A 246 5.49 -5.79 -28.65
C PRO A 246 4.62 -5.84 -29.92
N ASP A 247 3.95 -6.98 -30.18
CA ASP A 247 3.04 -7.15 -31.32
C ASP A 247 1.65 -6.54 -31.10
N GLY A 248 1.39 -5.97 -29.93
CA GLY A 248 0.12 -5.33 -29.58
C GLY A 248 -0.91 -6.27 -28.94
N THR A 249 -0.56 -7.53 -28.71
CA THR A 249 -1.42 -8.46 -27.97
C THR A 249 -1.31 -8.24 -26.45
N LEU A 250 -2.43 -8.43 -25.76
CA LEU A 250 -2.48 -8.43 -24.29
C LEU A 250 -2.83 -9.83 -23.82
N HIS A 251 -1.97 -10.40 -23.00
CA HIS A 251 -2.16 -11.71 -22.38
C HIS A 251 -2.62 -11.51 -20.94
N VAL A 252 -3.79 -12.05 -20.60
CA VAL A 252 -4.35 -12.03 -19.25
C VAL A 252 -4.40 -13.44 -18.70
N PHE A 253 -3.75 -13.65 -17.57
CA PHE A 253 -3.73 -14.92 -16.84
C PHE A 253 -4.65 -14.84 -15.64
N THR A 254 -5.43 -15.88 -15.41
CA THR A 254 -6.31 -16.01 -14.25
C THR A 254 -6.00 -17.29 -13.49
N LEU A 255 -6.04 -17.22 -12.16
CA LEU A 255 -5.91 -18.34 -11.27
C LEU A 255 -7.28 -18.72 -10.71
N VAL A 256 -7.66 -19.99 -10.87
CA VAL A 256 -8.94 -20.53 -10.44
C VAL A 256 -8.73 -21.89 -9.82
N GLY A 257 -8.94 -22.00 -8.50
CA GLY A 257 -8.77 -23.28 -7.78
C GLY A 257 -7.39 -23.91 -7.98
N GLY A 258 -6.35 -23.06 -8.01
CA GLY A 258 -4.98 -23.45 -8.28
C GLY A 258 -4.61 -23.59 -9.76
N LYS A 259 -5.55 -23.51 -10.70
CA LYS A 259 -5.25 -23.71 -12.13
C LYS A 259 -5.09 -22.39 -12.85
N VAL A 260 -4.19 -22.33 -13.82
CA VAL A 260 -3.94 -21.10 -14.60
C VAL A 260 -4.60 -21.20 -15.97
N PHE A 261 -5.37 -20.16 -16.31
CA PHE A 261 -5.97 -19.97 -17.62
C PHE A 261 -5.46 -18.67 -18.25
N GLU A 262 -5.37 -18.63 -19.56
CA GLU A 262 -4.95 -17.48 -20.34
C GLU A 262 -6.08 -17.05 -21.28
N ARG A 263 -6.34 -15.75 -21.34
CA ARG A 263 -7.20 -15.15 -22.36
C ARG A 263 -6.44 -14.03 -23.04
N VAL A 264 -6.36 -14.08 -24.36
CA VAL A 264 -5.62 -13.09 -25.16
C VAL A 264 -6.59 -12.08 -25.77
N ARG A 265 -6.22 -10.81 -25.72
CA ARG A 265 -6.78 -9.75 -26.56
C ARG A 265 -5.86 -9.53 -27.75
N GLY A 266 -6.42 -9.63 -28.95
CA GLY A 266 -5.71 -9.34 -30.19
C GLY A 266 -5.31 -7.88 -30.31
N ALA A 267 -4.36 -7.62 -31.22
CA ALA A 267 -3.93 -6.26 -31.57
C ALA A 267 -5.04 -5.45 -32.25
N ASP A 268 -6.06 -6.12 -32.79
CA ASP A 268 -7.27 -5.54 -33.38
C ASP A 268 -8.26 -5.00 -32.34
N GLY A 269 -8.17 -5.43 -31.08
CA GLY A 269 -9.14 -5.05 -30.06
C GLY A 269 -9.87 -6.23 -29.43
N ASP A 270 -9.93 -7.35 -30.14
CA ASP A 270 -10.89 -8.39 -29.86
C ASP A 270 -10.33 -9.41 -28.86
N TRP A 271 -11.18 -9.83 -27.92
CA TRP A 271 -10.84 -10.89 -26.98
C TRP A 271 -11.12 -12.26 -27.62
N GLN A 272 -10.23 -13.22 -27.36
CA GLN A 272 -10.53 -14.63 -27.63
C GLN A 272 -11.85 -15.05 -26.96
N ASP A 273 -12.65 -15.88 -27.61
CA ASP A 273 -13.97 -16.31 -27.10
C ASP A 273 -13.88 -17.06 -25.77
N ALA A 274 -12.82 -17.85 -25.57
CA ALA A 274 -12.62 -18.68 -24.39
C ALA A 274 -11.18 -18.56 -23.89
N ALA A 275 -11.03 -18.68 -22.56
CA ALA A 275 -9.72 -18.81 -21.95
C ALA A 275 -9.16 -20.23 -22.17
N VAL A 276 -7.85 -20.33 -22.38
CA VAL A 276 -7.10 -21.57 -22.59
C VAL A 276 -6.42 -21.96 -21.29
N LYS A 277 -6.57 -23.21 -20.83
CA LYS A 277 -5.88 -23.69 -19.64
C LYS A 277 -4.39 -23.88 -19.93
N ILE A 278 -3.54 -23.18 -19.19
CA ILE A 278 -2.08 -23.23 -19.33
C ILE A 278 -1.46 -24.17 -18.31
N ASP A 279 -1.98 -24.18 -17.07
CA ASP A 279 -1.50 -25.04 -15.99
C ASP A 279 -2.68 -25.68 -15.24
N ASP A 280 -2.56 -26.97 -14.93
CA ASP A 280 -3.57 -27.78 -14.24
C ASP A 280 -3.15 -28.17 -12.81
N ASN A 281 -2.02 -27.63 -12.33
CA ASN A 281 -1.52 -27.87 -10.98
C ASN A 281 -2.40 -27.18 -9.93
N GLY A 282 -3.26 -27.93 -9.22
CA GLY A 282 -4.16 -27.38 -8.20
C GLY A 282 -3.51 -26.74 -6.96
N ALA A 283 -2.18 -26.64 -6.89
CA ALA A 283 -1.45 -26.06 -5.76
C ALA A 283 -0.91 -24.63 -6.01
N ILE A 284 -1.15 -24.03 -7.19
CA ILE A 284 -0.71 -22.65 -7.45
C ILE A 284 -1.50 -21.68 -6.56
N LYS A 285 -0.79 -20.78 -5.89
CA LYS A 285 -1.35 -19.78 -4.96
C LYS A 285 -1.32 -18.37 -5.52
N ASP A 286 -0.39 -18.10 -6.42
CA ASP A 286 -0.21 -16.79 -7.04
C ASP A 286 0.53 -16.85 -8.37
N LEU A 287 0.51 -15.76 -9.13
CA LEU A 287 1.22 -15.63 -10.39
C LEU A 287 1.66 -14.19 -10.70
N SER A 288 2.71 -14.08 -11.51
CA SER A 288 3.11 -12.84 -12.17
C SER A 288 3.42 -13.13 -13.65
N ALA A 289 3.38 -12.10 -14.49
CA ALA A 289 3.71 -12.25 -15.91
C ALA A 289 4.55 -11.07 -16.39
N ALA A 290 5.46 -11.32 -17.33
CA ALA A 290 6.30 -10.30 -17.93
C ALA A 290 6.56 -10.61 -19.40
N ALA A 291 6.41 -9.59 -20.25
CA ALA A 291 6.80 -9.63 -21.66
C ALA A 291 8.20 -9.03 -21.82
N LEU A 292 8.99 -9.62 -22.72
CA LEU A 292 10.31 -9.12 -23.09
C LEU A 292 10.29 -8.44 -24.47
N PRO A 293 11.21 -7.50 -24.75
CA PRO A 293 11.30 -6.82 -26.05
C PRO A 293 11.51 -7.75 -27.25
N ASN A 294 12.02 -8.97 -27.03
CA ASN A 294 12.19 -9.98 -28.08
C ASN A 294 10.88 -10.72 -28.44
N GLY A 295 9.78 -10.43 -27.73
CA GLY A 295 8.48 -11.08 -27.89
C GLY A 295 8.30 -12.35 -27.04
N ASP A 296 9.26 -12.72 -26.19
CA ASP A 296 9.07 -13.81 -25.24
C ASP A 296 8.15 -13.35 -24.10
N LEU A 297 7.24 -14.24 -23.70
CA LEU A 297 6.36 -14.06 -22.57
C LEU A 297 6.76 -15.04 -21.47
N HIS A 298 6.91 -14.53 -20.25
CA HIS A 298 7.19 -15.33 -19.08
C HIS A 298 6.01 -15.28 -18.10
N LEU A 299 5.69 -16.44 -17.53
CA LEU A 299 4.71 -16.62 -16.47
C LEU A 299 5.43 -17.25 -15.28
N GLN A 300 5.40 -16.56 -14.13
CA GLN A 300 5.85 -17.12 -12.86
C GLN A 300 4.64 -17.54 -12.03
N VAL A 301 4.76 -18.68 -11.35
CA VAL A 301 3.73 -19.19 -10.45
C VAL A 301 4.32 -19.55 -9.09
N LEU A 302 3.58 -19.26 -8.04
CA LEU A 302 3.92 -19.59 -6.65
C LEU A 302 3.23 -20.88 -6.24
N VAL A 303 4.00 -21.91 -5.88
CA VAL A 303 3.50 -23.21 -5.45
C VAL A 303 4.16 -23.55 -4.12
N ASP A 304 3.37 -23.55 -3.04
CA ASP A 304 3.85 -23.91 -1.70
C ASP A 304 5.14 -23.18 -1.24
N GLY A 305 5.29 -21.91 -1.64
CA GLY A 305 6.44 -21.09 -1.27
C GLY A 305 7.64 -21.21 -2.22
N ASP A 306 7.55 -22.06 -3.25
CA ASP A 306 8.50 -22.16 -4.36
C ASP A 306 8.01 -21.36 -5.58
N VAL A 307 8.94 -20.83 -6.36
CA VAL A 307 8.62 -20.10 -7.60
C VAL A 307 9.06 -20.90 -8.82
N TRP A 308 8.15 -21.01 -9.79
CA TRP A 308 8.40 -21.65 -11.08
C TRP A 308 8.21 -20.66 -12.21
N ASP A 309 9.12 -20.65 -13.17
CA ASP A 309 9.02 -19.87 -14.41
C ASP A 309 8.64 -20.77 -15.58
N ARG A 310 7.77 -20.26 -16.44
CA ARG A 310 7.42 -20.88 -17.71
C ARG A 310 7.50 -19.83 -18.82
N THR A 311 8.13 -20.19 -19.94
CA THR A 311 8.32 -19.27 -21.07
C THR A 311 7.49 -19.69 -22.27
N LEU A 312 6.77 -18.76 -22.86
CA LEU A 312 6.23 -18.81 -24.22
C LEU A 312 7.16 -18.00 -25.13
N PRO A 313 7.98 -18.64 -25.97
CA PRO A 313 8.82 -17.91 -26.91
C PRO A 313 8.00 -17.16 -27.96
N ALA A 314 8.51 -16.04 -28.48
CA ALA A 314 7.84 -15.22 -29.50
C ALA A 314 7.34 -16.02 -30.71
N LYS A 315 8.01 -17.12 -31.03
CA LYS A 315 7.59 -18.11 -32.03
C LYS A 315 7.66 -19.49 -31.41
N GLY A 316 6.56 -19.95 -30.82
CA GLY A 316 6.51 -21.30 -30.28
C GLY A 316 5.29 -21.57 -29.41
N THR A 317 5.45 -22.57 -28.58
CA THR A 317 4.48 -22.97 -27.55
C THR A 317 5.13 -22.84 -26.18
N TRP A 318 4.31 -22.79 -25.13
CA TRP A 318 4.78 -22.82 -23.75
C TRP A 318 5.79 -23.95 -23.51
N LYS A 319 6.97 -23.60 -23.00
CA LYS A 319 8.01 -24.55 -22.58
C LYS A 319 7.61 -25.26 -21.28
N ALA A 320 8.38 -26.27 -20.88
CA ALA A 320 8.23 -26.87 -19.56
C ALA A 320 8.61 -25.86 -18.46
N SER A 321 7.89 -25.92 -17.33
CA SER A 321 8.17 -25.06 -16.18
C SER A 321 9.53 -25.41 -15.55
N THR A 322 10.27 -24.39 -15.12
CA THR A 322 11.55 -24.52 -14.42
C THR A 322 11.41 -23.92 -13.03
N LYS A 323 11.82 -24.63 -11.98
CA LYS A 323 11.84 -24.07 -10.62
C LYS A 323 13.00 -23.07 -10.53
N ILE A 324 12.71 -21.84 -10.09
CA ILE A 324 13.67 -20.73 -10.02
C ILE A 324 13.96 -20.27 -8.59
N ASP A 325 13.08 -20.63 -7.65
CA ASP A 325 13.25 -20.45 -6.21
C ASP A 325 12.69 -21.69 -5.51
N ASP A 326 13.51 -22.35 -4.68
CA ASP A 326 13.19 -23.57 -3.94
C ASP A 326 13.22 -23.36 -2.42
N SER A 327 13.11 -22.10 -1.97
CA SER A 327 13.17 -21.77 -0.56
C SER A 327 11.97 -22.26 0.25
N GLY A 328 10.84 -22.56 -0.39
CA GLY A 328 9.58 -22.91 0.28
C GLY A 328 9.01 -21.81 1.17
N THR A 329 9.47 -20.57 1.02
CA THR A 329 9.15 -19.46 1.94
C THR A 329 8.71 -18.17 1.26
N VAL A 330 8.59 -18.17 -0.08
CA VAL A 330 8.09 -17.02 -0.83
C VAL A 330 6.62 -16.78 -0.49
N ALA A 331 6.30 -15.55 -0.11
CA ALA A 331 4.96 -15.10 0.26
C ALA A 331 4.25 -14.34 -0.86
N ASP A 332 5.03 -13.69 -1.74
CA ASP A 332 4.52 -12.88 -2.87
C ASP A 332 5.61 -12.76 -3.96
N LEU A 333 5.20 -12.48 -5.20
CA LEU A 333 6.10 -12.33 -6.34
C LEU A 333 5.64 -11.25 -7.33
N ALA A 334 6.62 -10.64 -7.99
CA ALA A 334 6.39 -9.71 -9.11
C ALA A 334 7.42 -9.97 -10.22
N SER A 335 7.12 -9.50 -11.43
CA SER A 335 8.03 -9.66 -12.56
C SER A 335 7.96 -8.50 -13.54
N SER A 336 9.08 -8.15 -14.16
CA SER A 336 9.14 -7.13 -15.20
C SER A 336 10.30 -7.37 -16.17
N GLY A 337 10.08 -7.05 -17.44
CA GLY A 337 11.11 -7.07 -18.47
C GLY A 337 11.69 -5.68 -18.71
N THR A 338 13.00 -5.52 -18.56
CA THR A 338 13.68 -4.27 -18.92
C THR A 338 13.99 -4.21 -20.42
N THR A 339 14.25 -3.01 -20.93
CA THR A 339 14.46 -2.76 -22.37
C THR A 339 15.73 -3.38 -22.95
N ASP A 340 16.66 -3.84 -22.09
CA ASP A 340 17.84 -4.62 -22.47
C ASP A 340 17.55 -6.12 -22.64
N GLY A 341 16.30 -6.54 -22.40
CA GLY A 341 15.86 -7.93 -22.49
C GLY A 341 16.10 -8.76 -21.23
N THR A 342 16.51 -8.13 -20.11
CA THR A 342 16.59 -8.81 -18.82
C THR A 342 15.19 -8.98 -18.22
N LEU A 343 14.82 -10.21 -17.87
CA LEU A 343 13.67 -10.48 -17.01
C LEU A 343 14.10 -10.30 -15.57
N HIS A 344 13.39 -9.51 -14.78
CA HIS A 344 13.58 -9.44 -13.35
C HIS A 344 12.40 -10.11 -12.64
N VAL A 345 12.68 -11.05 -11.74
CA VAL A 345 11.66 -11.68 -10.87
C VAL A 345 11.95 -11.28 -9.42
N GLN A 346 11.02 -10.57 -8.80
CA GLN A 346 11.09 -10.21 -7.39
C GLN A 346 10.30 -11.21 -6.56
N THR A 347 10.81 -11.51 -5.37
CA THR A 347 10.17 -12.39 -4.39
C THR A 347 10.20 -11.76 -3.02
N LEU A 348 9.09 -11.89 -2.28
CA LEU A 348 8.98 -11.48 -0.88
C LEU A 348 9.14 -12.69 0.03
N VAL A 349 10.20 -12.71 0.83
CA VAL A 349 10.52 -13.78 1.77
C VAL A 349 10.65 -13.20 3.16
N ALA A 350 9.71 -13.51 4.06
CA ALA A 350 9.72 -13.07 5.46
C ALA A 350 9.97 -11.55 5.65
N GLY A 351 9.38 -10.72 4.79
CA GLY A 351 9.57 -9.25 4.81
C GLY A 351 10.86 -8.75 4.17
N THR A 352 11.61 -9.62 3.51
CA THR A 352 12.75 -9.25 2.66
C THR A 352 12.35 -9.38 1.19
N VAL A 353 12.62 -8.35 0.40
CA VAL A 353 12.43 -8.39 -1.06
C VAL A 353 13.76 -8.76 -1.71
N LEU A 354 13.73 -9.79 -2.54
CA LEU A 354 14.85 -10.28 -3.32
C LEU A 354 14.56 -10.09 -4.80
N ASP A 355 15.53 -9.58 -5.57
CA ASP A 355 15.47 -9.50 -7.03
C ASP A 355 16.38 -10.54 -7.68
N ARG A 356 15.83 -11.29 -8.63
CA ARG A 356 16.53 -12.32 -9.40
C ARG A 356 16.45 -11.99 -10.89
N PRO A 357 17.50 -11.38 -11.47
CA PRO A 357 17.54 -11.08 -12.90
C PRO A 357 17.82 -12.34 -13.73
N LEU A 358 17.27 -12.42 -14.93
CA LEU A 358 17.59 -13.38 -15.98
C LEU A 358 17.97 -12.57 -17.22
N PRO A 359 19.28 -12.34 -17.47
CA PRO A 359 19.75 -11.56 -18.61
C PRO A 359 19.31 -12.15 -19.95
N ALA A 360 19.22 -11.31 -20.97
CA ALA A 360 18.87 -11.73 -22.33
C ALA A 360 19.76 -12.90 -22.80
N GLY A 361 19.13 -14.01 -23.23
CA GLY A 361 19.81 -15.22 -23.71
C GLY A 361 20.30 -16.16 -22.61
N ALA A 362 20.13 -15.83 -21.32
CA ALA A 362 20.39 -16.74 -20.20
C ALA A 362 19.26 -17.77 -20.02
N SER A 363 19.50 -18.74 -19.13
CA SER A 363 18.54 -19.80 -18.77
C SER A 363 18.54 -20.05 -17.26
N TRP A 364 17.39 -20.41 -16.70
CA TRP A 364 17.29 -20.91 -15.33
C TRP A 364 18.01 -22.28 -15.16
N PRO A 365 18.43 -22.65 -13.92
CA PRO A 365 18.36 -21.85 -12.70
C PRO A 365 19.47 -20.79 -12.65
N ASN A 366 19.10 -19.57 -12.29
CA ASN A 366 20.03 -18.49 -11.96
C ASN A 366 20.00 -18.30 -10.45
N THR A 367 21.11 -18.60 -9.79
CA THR A 367 21.24 -18.57 -8.33
C THR A 367 21.50 -17.17 -7.78
N THR A 368 21.58 -16.15 -8.64
CA THR A 368 21.88 -14.78 -8.23
C THR A 368 20.58 -14.07 -7.82
N ALA A 369 20.33 -14.01 -6.52
CA ALA A 369 19.30 -13.14 -5.94
C ALA A 369 19.98 -12.02 -5.13
N THR A 370 19.50 -10.80 -5.28
CA THR A 370 20.01 -9.62 -4.57
C THR A 370 18.95 -9.11 -3.60
N GLU A 371 19.30 -8.89 -2.34
CA GLU A 371 18.42 -8.21 -1.38
C GLU A 371 18.25 -6.75 -1.80
N ILE A 372 17.01 -6.32 -2.02
CA ILE A 372 16.68 -4.94 -2.46
C ILE A 372 16.01 -4.13 -1.36
N ASP A 373 15.31 -4.80 -0.43
CA ASP A 373 14.69 -4.19 0.75
C ASP A 373 14.57 -5.23 1.85
N LYS A 374 14.89 -4.83 3.08
CA LYS A 374 14.74 -5.66 4.27
C LYS A 374 13.95 -4.90 5.31
N ASN A 375 12.66 -5.19 5.35
CA ASN A 375 11.78 -4.63 6.35
C ASN A 375 10.71 -5.67 6.69
N GLY A 376 10.83 -6.28 7.87
CA GLY A 376 9.99 -7.42 8.30
C GLY A 376 8.48 -7.20 8.27
N GLY A 377 8.01 -5.97 8.01
CA GLY A 377 6.60 -5.63 7.82
C GLY A 377 6.13 -5.53 6.37
N ILE A 378 6.96 -5.77 5.34
CA ILE A 378 6.52 -5.75 3.94
C ILE A 378 5.51 -6.87 3.71
N LYS A 379 4.39 -6.55 3.08
CA LYS A 379 3.25 -7.46 2.86
C LYS A 379 3.05 -7.86 1.41
N GLU A 380 3.42 -6.99 0.49
CA GLU A 380 3.17 -7.17 -0.94
C GLU A 380 4.17 -6.37 -1.75
N ILE A 381 4.44 -6.82 -2.97
CA ILE A 381 5.31 -6.19 -3.94
C ILE A 381 4.65 -6.10 -5.32
N SER A 382 4.96 -5.03 -6.05
CA SER A 382 4.70 -4.95 -7.49
C SER A 382 5.92 -4.40 -8.21
N SER A 383 5.97 -4.55 -9.53
CA SER A 383 7.09 -4.02 -10.32
C SER A 383 6.66 -3.56 -11.69
N ALA A 384 7.35 -2.55 -12.21
CA ALA A 384 7.28 -2.17 -13.62
C ALA A 384 8.63 -1.63 -14.09
N ALA A 385 8.98 -1.88 -15.35
CA ALA A 385 10.19 -1.34 -15.98
C ALA A 385 9.84 -0.19 -16.92
N LEU A 386 10.47 0.97 -16.72
CA LEU A 386 10.32 2.13 -17.58
C LEU A 386 11.10 1.96 -18.88
N ARG A 387 10.72 2.73 -19.90
CA ARG A 387 11.35 2.71 -21.23
C ARG A 387 12.82 3.18 -21.22
N ASP A 388 13.21 3.95 -20.22
CA ASP A 388 14.62 4.35 -20.03
C ASP A 388 15.50 3.18 -19.54
N GLY A 389 14.89 2.03 -19.22
CA GLY A 389 15.55 0.82 -18.72
C GLY A 389 15.64 0.74 -17.21
N SER A 390 15.06 1.70 -16.48
CA SER A 390 14.98 1.62 -15.03
C SER A 390 13.88 0.64 -14.61
N LEU A 391 14.15 -0.13 -13.56
CA LEU A 391 13.19 -1.02 -12.93
C LEU A 391 12.72 -0.39 -11.62
N HIS A 392 11.40 -0.33 -11.43
CA HIS A 392 10.77 0.16 -10.23
C HIS A 392 10.05 -0.99 -9.52
N VAL A 393 10.32 -1.17 -8.23
CA VAL A 393 9.67 -2.16 -7.37
C VAL A 393 8.95 -1.42 -6.25
N GLN A 394 7.63 -1.52 -6.22
CA GLN A 394 6.82 -0.94 -5.16
C GLN A 394 6.64 -1.95 -4.04
N VAL A 395 6.72 -1.47 -2.80
CA VAL A 395 6.57 -2.29 -1.60
C VAL A 395 5.43 -1.75 -0.73
N LEU A 396 4.55 -2.64 -0.28
CA LEU A 396 3.49 -2.34 0.67
C LEU A 396 3.96 -2.62 2.09
N LEU A 397 4.03 -1.57 2.91
CA LEU A 397 4.50 -1.64 4.30
C LEU A 397 3.55 -0.87 5.23
N ASN A 398 2.82 -1.61 6.07
CA ASN A 398 1.86 -1.05 7.04
C ASN A 398 0.86 -0.08 6.36
N GLY A 399 0.29 -0.48 5.23
CA GLY A 399 -0.66 0.34 4.46
C GLY A 399 -0.07 1.52 3.70
N ASN A 400 1.25 1.67 3.71
CA ASN A 400 1.98 2.71 2.97
C ASN A 400 2.75 2.09 1.80
N VAL A 401 2.96 2.88 0.75
CA VAL A 401 3.66 2.42 -0.45
C VAL A 401 4.99 3.14 -0.59
N TRP A 402 6.03 2.37 -0.87
CA TRP A 402 7.37 2.89 -1.15
C TRP A 402 7.87 2.35 -2.48
N ASP A 403 8.70 3.12 -3.16
CA ASP A 403 9.31 2.74 -4.44
C ASP A 403 10.82 2.49 -4.27
N ARG A 404 11.30 1.41 -4.88
CA ARG A 404 12.70 1.04 -5.03
C ARG A 404 13.03 1.09 -6.52
N ALA A 405 13.92 2.00 -6.91
CA ALA A 405 14.34 2.13 -8.30
C ALA A 405 15.74 1.55 -8.52
N LEU A 406 15.88 0.70 -9.54
CA LEU A 406 17.14 0.24 -10.10
C LEU A 406 17.41 1.04 -11.39
N PRO A 407 18.43 1.92 -11.41
CA PRO A 407 18.77 2.64 -12.63
C PRO A 407 19.33 1.69 -13.72
N PRO A 408 19.23 2.06 -15.00
CA PRO A 408 19.64 1.22 -16.12
C PRO A 408 21.11 0.81 -16.02
N GLY A 409 21.40 -0.49 -16.15
CA GLY A 409 22.76 -1.05 -16.14
C GLY A 409 23.52 -0.83 -14.82
N LYS A 410 22.82 -0.58 -13.71
CA LYS A 410 23.41 -0.49 -12.37
C LYS A 410 23.09 -1.74 -11.57
N ALA A 411 23.78 -1.90 -10.45
CA ALA A 411 23.40 -2.86 -9.42
C ALA A 411 22.48 -2.18 -8.40
N TRP A 412 21.63 -2.96 -7.72
CA TRP A 412 20.93 -2.51 -6.53
C TRP A 412 21.94 -1.94 -5.54
N LYS A 413 21.68 -0.73 -5.10
CA LYS A 413 22.39 -0.09 -3.99
C LYS A 413 21.36 0.17 -2.90
N ASN A 414 21.81 0.37 -1.66
CA ASN A 414 20.98 0.97 -0.61
C ASN A 414 20.66 2.43 -0.99
N THR A 415 19.86 2.62 -2.04
CA THR A 415 19.42 3.90 -2.58
C THR A 415 18.08 4.30 -1.98
N THR A 416 17.86 5.62 -1.97
CA THR A 416 16.70 6.33 -1.46
C THR A 416 15.37 5.64 -1.78
N SER A 417 14.72 5.15 -0.73
CA SER A 417 13.30 4.82 -0.72
C SER A 417 12.49 6.08 -0.97
N LEU A 418 11.67 6.11 -2.03
CA LEU A 418 10.72 7.20 -2.24
C LEU A 418 9.38 6.80 -1.65
N THR A 419 8.83 7.65 -0.78
CA THR A 419 7.44 7.49 -0.32
C THR A 419 6.51 7.77 -1.49
N VAL A 420 5.65 6.81 -1.82
CA VAL A 420 4.63 6.93 -2.88
C VAL A 420 3.30 7.31 -2.28
N ASP A 421 2.90 6.60 -1.21
CA ASP A 421 1.66 6.79 -0.47
C ASP A 421 1.93 6.59 1.02
N ASP A 422 1.43 7.50 1.85
CA ASP A 422 1.55 7.41 3.30
C ASP A 422 0.21 7.50 4.06
N ASN A 423 -0.89 7.21 3.36
CA ASN A 423 -2.25 7.19 3.91
C ASN A 423 -2.49 6.04 4.91
N GLY A 424 -1.71 4.97 4.85
CA GLY A 424 -1.79 3.85 5.79
C GLY A 424 -2.96 2.87 5.55
N GLY A 425 -3.73 3.04 4.48
CA GLY A 425 -4.91 2.21 4.16
C GLY A 425 -4.78 1.34 2.90
N VAL A 426 -3.61 1.32 2.24
CA VAL A 426 -3.42 0.50 1.04
C VAL A 426 -3.33 -0.98 1.40
N ASN A 427 -3.99 -1.86 0.64
CA ASN A 427 -3.98 -3.31 0.89
C ASN A 427 -3.66 -4.19 -0.32
N HIS A 428 -3.44 -3.59 -1.51
CA HIS A 428 -3.05 -4.28 -2.75
C HIS A 428 -2.26 -3.35 -3.67
N LEU A 429 -1.31 -3.89 -4.46
CA LEU A 429 -0.50 -3.16 -5.44
C LEU A 429 -0.52 -3.82 -6.84
N SER A 430 -0.53 -3.01 -7.90
CA SER A 430 -0.07 -3.45 -9.23
C SER A 430 0.49 -2.27 -10.01
N ALA A 431 1.42 -2.50 -10.93
CA ALA A 431 2.00 -1.41 -11.71
C ALA A 431 2.25 -1.79 -13.17
N ALA A 432 2.22 -0.78 -14.05
CA ALA A 432 2.64 -0.91 -15.44
C ALA A 432 3.24 0.42 -15.94
N ALA A 433 4.19 0.32 -16.85
CA ALA A 433 4.86 1.47 -17.45
C ALA A 433 4.35 1.72 -18.87
N LEU A 434 3.89 2.95 -19.14
CA LEU A 434 3.47 3.37 -20.46
C LEU A 434 4.68 3.70 -21.36
N PRO A 435 4.56 3.55 -22.70
CA PRO A 435 5.62 3.91 -23.64
C PRO A 435 6.05 5.39 -23.63
N ASN A 436 5.25 6.27 -23.00
CA ASN A 436 5.54 7.69 -22.80
C ASN A 436 6.54 7.96 -21.65
N GLY A 437 6.94 6.92 -20.91
CA GLY A 437 7.88 7.01 -19.80
C GLY A 437 7.23 7.25 -18.43
N GLU A 438 5.91 7.23 -18.34
CA GLU A 438 5.18 7.27 -17.07
C GLU A 438 4.95 5.86 -16.54
N LEU A 439 5.01 5.69 -15.23
CA LEU A 439 4.61 4.46 -14.55
C LEU A 439 3.30 4.72 -13.81
N HIS A 440 2.33 3.84 -14.02
CA HIS A 440 1.05 3.86 -13.34
C HIS A 440 1.05 2.77 -12.26
N LEU A 441 0.77 3.16 -11.03
CA LEU A 441 0.60 2.30 -9.88
C LEU A 441 -0.87 2.30 -9.47
N GLN A 442 -1.47 1.12 -9.47
CA GLN A 442 -2.79 0.90 -8.89
C GLN A 442 -2.63 0.43 -7.45
N THR A 443 -3.46 1.01 -6.59
CA THR A 443 -3.56 0.69 -5.17
C THR A 443 -5.03 0.43 -4.84
N LEU A 444 -5.28 -0.52 -3.93
CA LEU A 444 -6.62 -0.73 -3.38
C LEU A 444 -6.72 -0.20 -1.95
N ILE A 445 -7.85 0.43 -1.66
CA ILE A 445 -8.23 0.93 -0.32
C ILE A 445 -9.72 0.62 -0.17
N ASP A 446 -10.10 -0.15 0.84
CA ASP A 446 -11.50 -0.52 1.12
C ASP A 446 -12.28 -1.11 -0.09
N GLY A 447 -11.55 -1.75 -1.02
CA GLY A 447 -12.12 -2.34 -2.23
C GLY A 447 -12.33 -1.37 -3.40
N ASP A 448 -11.88 -0.12 -3.25
CA ASP A 448 -11.82 0.87 -4.32
C ASP A 448 -10.43 0.90 -4.95
N ALA A 449 -10.37 1.12 -6.26
CA ALA A 449 -9.11 1.20 -6.99
C ALA A 449 -8.70 2.66 -7.26
N TRP A 450 -7.45 2.95 -6.97
CA TRP A 450 -6.82 4.26 -7.16
C TRP A 450 -5.59 4.14 -8.03
N ASP A 451 -5.40 5.08 -8.95
CA ASP A 451 -4.22 5.20 -9.80
C ASP A 451 -3.31 6.35 -9.34
N ARG A 452 -2.01 6.13 -9.33
CA ARG A 452 -0.96 7.15 -9.12
C ARG A 452 0.06 7.05 -10.24
N VAL A 453 0.53 8.21 -10.69
CA VAL A 453 1.47 8.30 -11.81
C VAL A 453 2.84 8.73 -11.31
N LEU A 454 3.88 7.94 -11.58
CA LEU A 454 5.25 8.41 -11.56
C LEU A 454 5.53 9.10 -12.90
N HIS A 455 5.67 10.42 -12.86
CA HIS A 455 5.94 11.22 -14.04
C HIS A 455 7.41 11.12 -14.45
N THR A 456 7.70 11.47 -15.71
CA THR A 456 9.05 11.44 -16.30
C THR A 456 10.08 12.35 -15.60
N ASN A 457 9.63 13.28 -14.76
CA ASN A 457 10.49 14.09 -13.90
C ASN A 457 10.89 13.40 -12.57
N GLY A 458 10.46 12.15 -12.36
CA GLY A 458 10.73 11.35 -11.17
C GLY A 458 9.83 11.65 -9.96
N SER A 459 8.75 12.42 -10.13
CA SER A 459 7.80 12.72 -9.05
C SER A 459 6.50 11.92 -9.19
N TRP A 460 5.96 11.50 -8.05
CA TRP A 460 4.64 10.87 -7.97
C TRP A 460 3.54 11.93 -7.93
N GLY A 461 2.57 11.79 -8.82
CA GLY A 461 1.34 12.58 -8.86
C GLY A 461 0.34 12.20 -7.76
N PRO A 462 -0.72 13.00 -7.57
CA PRO A 462 -1.78 12.70 -6.62
C PRO A 462 -2.56 11.43 -7.04
N PRO A 463 -3.22 10.74 -6.10
CA PRO A 463 -4.08 9.61 -6.42
C PRO A 463 -5.34 10.05 -7.18
N THR A 464 -5.73 9.24 -8.16
CA THR A 464 -6.97 9.37 -8.92
C THR A 464 -7.84 8.16 -8.64
N LEU A 465 -9.07 8.35 -8.15
CA LEU A 465 -10.03 7.26 -7.99
C LEU A 465 -10.44 6.76 -9.38
N ILE A 466 -10.20 5.48 -9.66
CA ILE A 466 -10.53 4.87 -10.94
C ILE A 466 -11.73 3.92 -10.84
N ASP A 467 -12.00 3.31 -9.68
CA ASP A 467 -13.17 2.46 -9.48
C ASP A 467 -13.62 2.50 -8.00
N GLU A 468 -14.89 2.81 -7.76
CA GLU A 468 -15.47 3.05 -6.42
C GLU A 468 -16.48 1.97 -5.99
N ASN A 469 -16.34 0.75 -6.52
CA ASN A 469 -17.33 -0.29 -6.29
C ASN A 469 -17.23 -0.99 -4.92
N GLY A 470 -16.17 -0.73 -4.13
CA GLY A 470 -15.94 -1.27 -2.79
C GLY A 470 -15.79 -2.79 -2.71
N ARG A 471 -15.55 -3.46 -3.84
CA ARG A 471 -15.50 -4.93 -3.96
C ARG A 471 -14.30 -5.43 -4.75
N ILE A 472 -13.37 -4.57 -5.15
CA ILE A 472 -12.14 -5.01 -5.82
C ILE A 472 -11.20 -5.59 -4.78
N ILE A 473 -10.62 -6.74 -5.09
CA ILE A 473 -9.80 -7.50 -4.14
C ILE A 473 -8.38 -7.71 -4.65
N GLN A 474 -8.16 -7.51 -5.96
CA GLN A 474 -6.86 -7.55 -6.58
C GLN A 474 -6.91 -6.80 -7.92
N THR A 475 -5.80 -6.18 -8.31
CA THR A 475 -5.56 -5.67 -9.66
C THR A 475 -4.32 -6.26 -10.30
N SER A 476 -4.28 -6.29 -11.63
CA SER A 476 -3.08 -6.45 -12.44
C SER A 476 -3.10 -5.46 -13.60
N ALA A 477 -1.94 -5.05 -14.10
CA ALA A 477 -1.83 -4.00 -15.09
C ALA A 477 -0.82 -4.32 -16.19
N ALA A 478 -1.14 -3.93 -17.42
CA ALA A 478 -0.23 -4.01 -18.55
C ALA A 478 -0.46 -2.85 -19.52
N ALA A 479 0.63 -2.37 -20.14
CA ALA A 479 0.60 -1.26 -21.08
C ALA A 479 0.94 -1.74 -22.49
N LEU A 480 0.05 -1.48 -23.45
CA LEU A 480 0.30 -1.80 -24.85
C LEU A 480 1.23 -0.76 -25.51
N PRO A 481 1.97 -1.15 -26.58
CA PRO A 481 2.84 -0.23 -27.32
C PRO A 481 2.15 1.00 -27.92
N ASN A 482 0.83 0.93 -28.12
CA ASN A 482 0.00 2.04 -28.63
C ASN A 482 -0.30 3.12 -27.56
N GLY A 483 0.13 2.91 -26.31
CA GLY A 483 -0.10 3.84 -25.20
C GLY A 483 -1.40 3.61 -24.42
N THR A 484 -2.15 2.52 -24.65
CA THR A 484 -3.26 2.15 -23.77
C THR A 484 -2.73 1.40 -22.56
N LEU A 485 -3.21 1.78 -21.37
CA LEU A 485 -3.01 1.03 -20.13
C LEU A 485 -4.27 0.19 -19.87
N HIS A 486 -4.08 -1.10 -19.58
CA HIS A 486 -5.14 -2.04 -19.29
C HIS A 486 -5.02 -2.48 -17.84
N ILE A 487 -6.10 -2.32 -17.08
CA ILE A 487 -6.22 -2.77 -15.70
C ILE A 487 -7.20 -3.92 -15.68
N GLN A 488 -6.78 -5.05 -15.13
CA GLN A 488 -7.66 -6.14 -14.75
C GLN A 488 -7.92 -6.05 -13.25
N SER A 489 -9.16 -6.27 -12.86
CA SER A 489 -9.60 -6.27 -11.47
C SER A 489 -10.36 -7.55 -11.17
N VAL A 490 -9.99 -8.24 -10.10
CA VAL A 490 -10.82 -9.30 -9.54
C VAL A 490 -11.77 -8.65 -8.53
N SER A 491 -13.07 -8.91 -8.64
CA SER A 491 -14.08 -8.31 -7.76
C SER A 491 -15.12 -9.32 -7.29
N SER A 492 -15.39 -9.32 -5.97
CA SER A 492 -16.23 -10.30 -5.25
C SER A 492 -17.73 -10.06 -5.36
#